data_AF-A0A6L5F802-F1
#
_entry.id   AF-A0A6L5F802-F1
#
_cell.length_a   1.000
_cell.length_b   1.000
_cell.length_c   1.000
_cell.angle_alpha   90.00
_cell.angle_beta   90.00
_cell.angle_gamma   90.00
#
_symmetry.space_group_name_H-M   'P 1'
#
loop_
_entity.id
_entity.type
_entity.pdbx_description
1 polymer ?
#
loop_
_entity_poly.entity_id
_entity_poly.type
_entity_poly.pdbx_seq_one_letter_code
_entity_poly.pdbx_strand_id
1 'polypeptide(L)' 'LAGLVLAGRLPDSWLIWGGTGFLGAFTTFSTFTYETVQLIEDQAWRYAAWNLILTGPLSFGAAAVGYLIASLP' A
#
# COMPACT_ATOMS: atom_id res chain seq x y z
N LEU A 1 8.77 -4.46 -5.70
CA LEU A 1 9.23 -5.80 -5.25
C LEU A 1 8.46 -6.93 -5.91
N ALA A 2 7.14 -7.04 -5.72
CA ALA A 2 6.32 -8.08 -6.34
C ALA A 2 6.52 -8.20 -7.86
N GLY A 3 6.47 -7.09 -8.60
CA GLY A 3 6.72 -7.11 -10.05
C GLY A 3 8.11 -7.62 -10.46
N LEU A 4 9.16 -7.39 -9.65
CA LEU A 4 10.52 -7.88 -9.93
C LEU A 4 10.64 -9.39 -9.68
N VAL A 5 9.98 -9.90 -8.65
CA VAL A 5 9.94 -11.33 -8.35
C VAL A 5 9.11 -12.07 -9.40
N LEU A 6 7.93 -11.54 -9.75
CA LEU A 6 7.07 -12.11 -10.80
C LEU A 6 7.73 -12.05 -12.20
N ALA A 7 8.55 -11.04 -12.47
CA ALA A 7 9.36 -10.97 -13.69
C ALA A 7 10.59 -11.91 -13.67
N GLY A 8 10.77 -12.72 -12.63
CA GLY A 8 11.91 -13.64 -12.48
C GLY A 8 13.25 -12.96 -12.21
N ARG A 9 13.26 -11.65 -11.89
CA ARG A 9 14.47 -10.85 -11.64
C ARG A 9 14.97 -10.96 -10.19
N LEU A 10 14.15 -11.48 -9.28
CA LEU A 10 14.50 -11.70 -7.87
C LEU A 10 13.93 -13.05 -7.37
N PRO A 11 14.61 -13.74 -6.42
CA PRO A 11 14.08 -14.95 -5.81
C PRO A 11 12.94 -14.67 -4.83
N ASP A 12 12.04 -15.65 -4.67
CA ASP A 12 10.80 -15.53 -3.88
C ASP A 12 11.02 -15.16 -2.40
N SER A 13 12.20 -15.49 -1.85
CA SER A 13 12.57 -15.14 -0.47
C SER A 13 12.55 -13.63 -0.23
N TRP A 14 12.75 -12.80 -1.26
CA TRP A 14 12.64 -11.35 -1.16
C TRP A 14 11.21 -10.86 -0.90
N LEU A 15 10.18 -11.63 -1.26
CA LEU A 15 8.81 -11.28 -0.88
C LEU A 15 8.59 -11.43 0.62
N ILE A 16 9.20 -12.43 1.25
CA ILE A 16 9.04 -12.66 2.69
C ILE A 16 9.74 -11.55 3.46
N TRP A 17 11.02 -11.30 3.19
CA TRP A 17 11.78 -10.29 3.93
C TRP A 17 11.43 -8.86 3.53
N GLY A 18 11.33 -8.58 2.24
CA GLY A 18 11.09 -7.22 1.73
C GLY A 18 9.62 -6.85 1.63
N GLY A 19 8.77 -7.78 1.19
CA GLY A 19 7.32 -7.55 1.08
C GLY A 19 6.60 -7.67 2.41
N THR A 20 6.57 -8.86 2.98
CA THR A 20 5.85 -9.14 4.24
C THR A 20 6.56 -8.51 5.44
N GLY A 21 7.89 -8.60 5.52
CA GLY A 21 8.67 -8.04 6.61
C GLY A 21 8.78 -6.51 6.56
N PHE A 22 9.64 -5.99 5.69
CA PHE A 22 9.97 -4.56 5.65
C PHE A 22 8.78 -3.69 5.22
N LEU A 23 8.19 -3.93 4.04
CA LEU A 23 7.05 -3.15 3.57
C LEU A 23 5.83 -3.34 4.47
N GLY A 24 5.60 -4.54 4.99
CA GLY A 24 4.53 -4.81 5.95
C GLY A 24 4.70 -4.05 7.27
N ALA A 25 5.90 -4.02 7.84
CA ALA A 25 6.18 -3.26 9.07
C ALA A 25 6.16 -1.74 8.84
N PHE A 26 6.59 -1.28 7.66
CA PHE A 26 6.54 0.14 7.28
C PHE A 26 5.10 0.64 7.11
N THR A 27 4.17 -0.22 6.67
CA THR A 27 2.77 0.16 6.40
C THR A 27 1.89 -0.19 7.59
N THR A 28 1.54 0.80 8.41
CA THR A 28 0.69 0.60 9.58
C THR A 28 -0.79 0.79 9.24
N PHE A 29 -1.54 -0.31 9.11
CA PHE A 29 -3.00 -0.28 8.86
C PHE A 29 -3.82 0.25 10.05
N SER A 30 -3.30 0.13 11.27
CA SER A 30 -4.00 0.52 12.49
C SER A 30 -4.23 2.03 12.58
N THR A 31 -3.25 2.86 12.20
CA THR A 31 -3.38 4.33 12.22
C THR A 31 -4.40 4.81 11.21
N PHE A 32 -4.34 4.28 9.97
CA PHE A 32 -5.33 4.59 8.94
C PHE A 32 -6.77 4.26 9.39
N THR A 33 -6.96 3.08 9.99
CA THR A 33 -8.28 2.67 10.48
C THR A 33 -8.72 3.52 11.66
N TYR A 34 -7.82 3.78 12.61
CA TYR A 34 -8.10 4.61 13.78
C TYR A 34 -8.53 6.03 13.40
N GLU A 35 -7.78 6.71 12.53
CA GLU A 35 -8.13 8.06 12.05
C GLU A 35 -9.45 8.06 11.27
N THR A 36 -9.68 7.04 10.45
CA THR A 36 -10.94 6.93 9.69
C THR A 36 -12.14 6.75 10.62
N VAL A 37 -12.02 5.88 11.64
CA VAL A 37 -13.08 5.66 12.65
C VAL A 37 -13.30 6.93 13.46
N GLN A 38 -12.24 7.60 13.92
CA GLN A 38 -12.33 8.85 14.67
C GLN A 38 -13.04 9.95 13.86
N LEU A 39 -12.70 10.10 12.57
CA LEU A 39 -13.36 11.08 11.69
C LEU A 39 -14.84 10.76 11.43
N ILE A 40 -15.20 9.47 11.44
CA ILE A 40 -16.59 9.03 11.35
C ILE A 40 -17.34 9.36 12.66
N GLU A 41 -16.74 9.10 13.81
CA GLU A 41 -17.30 9.42 15.14
C GLU A 41 -17.50 10.94 15.31
N ASP A 42 -16.55 11.75 14.85
CA ASP A 42 -16.61 13.22 14.90
C ASP A 42 -17.57 13.82 13.84
N GLN A 43 -18.31 12.99 13.10
CA GLN A 43 -19.17 13.38 11.96
C GLN A 43 -18.44 14.20 10.87
N ALA A 44 -17.11 14.08 10.82
CA ALA A 44 -16.22 14.73 9.87
C ALA A 44 -16.13 13.93 8.55
N TRP A 45 -17.28 13.53 7.99
CA TRP A 45 -17.42 12.63 6.84
C TRP A 45 -16.59 13.03 5.62
N ARG A 46 -16.43 14.34 5.39
CA ARG A 46 -15.66 14.87 4.27
C ARG A 46 -14.16 14.59 4.38
N TYR A 47 -13.63 14.61 5.60
CA TYR A 47 -12.24 14.28 5.88
C TYR A 47 -12.01 12.76 5.90
N ALA A 48 -12.97 11.99 6.42
CA ALA A 48 -12.94 10.52 6.33
C ALA A 48 -12.91 10.05 4.86
N ALA A 49 -13.75 10.64 4.00
CA ALA A 49 -13.77 10.37 2.58
C ALA A 49 -12.44 10.75 1.90
N TRP A 50 -11.86 11.90 2.26
CA TRP A 50 -10.56 12.28 1.72
C TRP A 50 -9.44 11.33 2.14
N ASN A 51 -9.40 10.91 3.40
CA ASN A 51 -8.39 9.95 3.87
C ASN A 51 -8.50 8.62 3.11
N LEU A 52 -9.72 8.12 2.90
CA LEU A 52 -9.95 6.88 2.15
C LEU A 52 -9.54 7.00 0.66
N ILE A 53 -9.94 8.10 0.01
CA ILE A 53 -9.72 8.31 -1.44
C ILE A 53 -8.27 8.70 -1.75
N LEU A 54 -7.60 9.42 -0.86
CA LEU A 54 -6.19 9.77 -1.06
C LEU A 54 -5.29 8.59 -0.70
N THR A 55 -5.58 7.83 0.34
CA THR A 55 -4.67 6.79 0.79
C THR A 55 -4.84 5.51 -0.03
N GLY A 56 -6.07 5.07 -0.31
CA GLY A 56 -6.31 3.83 -1.04
C GLY A 56 -5.88 3.90 -2.51
N PRO A 57 -6.60 4.65 -3.36
CA PRO A 57 -6.31 4.80 -4.78
C PRO A 57 -4.86 5.18 -5.10
N LEU A 58 -4.26 6.07 -4.31
CA LEU A 58 -2.88 6.53 -4.55
C LEU A 58 -1.86 5.42 -4.24
N SER A 59 -2.11 4.62 -3.20
CA SER A 59 -1.30 3.43 -2.89
C SER A 59 -1.44 2.34 -3.97
N PHE A 60 -2.66 2.06 -4.42
CA PHE A 60 -2.89 1.12 -5.53
C PHE A 60 -2.27 1.61 -6.84
N GLY A 61 -2.39 2.90 -7.15
CA GLY A 61 -1.78 3.53 -8.32
C GLY A 61 -0.26 3.44 -8.28
N ALA A 62 0.37 3.78 -7.14
CA ALA A 62 1.81 3.64 -6.96
C ALA A 62 2.27 2.18 -7.12
N ALA A 63 1.52 1.22 -6.58
CA ALA A 63 1.80 -0.20 -6.74
C ALA A 63 1.70 -0.66 -8.20
N ALA A 64 0.66 -0.22 -8.93
CA ALA A 64 0.47 -0.52 -10.34
C ALA A 64 1.60 0.06 -11.21
N VAL A 65 2.00 1.32 -10.98
CA VAL A 65 3.13 1.95 -11.67
C VAL A 65 4.43 1.19 -11.39
N GLY A 66 4.69 0.83 -10.14
CA GLY A 66 5.88 0.04 -9.78
C GLY A 66 5.89 -1.35 -10.42
N TYR A 67 4.73 -2.00 -10.56
CA TYR A 67 4.61 -3.25 -11.28
C TYR A 67 4.89 -3.08 -12.78
N LEU A 68 4.29 -2.06 -13.41
CA LEU A 68 4.49 -1.77 -14.84
C LEU A 68 5.96 -1.51 -15.14
N ILE A 69 6.63 -0.66 -14.36
CA ILE A 69 8.06 -0.37 -14.51
C ILE A 69 8.89 -1.66 -14.35
N ALA A 70 8.57 -2.51 -13.37
CA ALA A 70 9.28 -3.76 -13.15
C ALA A 70 9.02 -4.83 -14.22
N SER A 71 7.90 -4.72 -14.94
CA SER A 71 7.52 -5.62 -16.04
C SER A 71 8.07 -5.21 -17.40
N LEU A 72 8.65 -4.00 -17.51
CA LEU A 72 9.35 -3.59 -18.72
C LEU A 72 10.56 -4.53 -18.99
N PRO A 73 10.85 -4.84 -20.26
CA PRO A 73 11.96 -5.71 -20.66
C PRO A 73 13.32 -5.11 -20.33
#